data_AF-A0A815WF67-F1
#
_entry.id   AF-A0A815WF67-F1
#
_cell.length_a   1.000
_cell.length_b   1.000
_cell.length_c   1.000
_cell.angle_alpha   90.00
_cell.angle_beta   90.00
_cell.angle_gamma   90.00
#
_symmetry.space_group_name_H-M   'P 1'
#
loop_
_entity.id
_entity.type
_entity.pdbx_description
1 polymer ?
#
loop_
_entity_poly.entity_id
_entity_poly.type
_entity_poly.pdbx_seq_one_letter_code
_entity_poly.pdbx_strand_id
1 'polypeptide(L)'
;EVKICGINPDKIKIFKSAKLPFLFVFKTTTDEEYHTIFKNGDDLRQDQLILQIIMLMDRILRKENIDLKLTPYKVLSTSLKYGKYN
;
A
#
# COMPACT_ATOMS: atom_id res chain seq x y z
N GLU A 1 -14.27 3.54 -3.58
CA GLU A 1 -13.36 2.80 -4.48
C GLU A 1 -12.48 3.83 -5.18
N VAL A 2 -11.16 3.63 -5.27
CA VAL A 2 -10.24 4.60 -5.91
C VAL A 2 -10.11 4.22 -7.38
N LYS A 3 -10.47 5.12 -8.30
CA LYS A 3 -10.32 4.93 -9.75
C LYS A 3 -9.12 5.72 -10.26
N ILE A 4 -8.23 5.03 -10.97
CA ILE A 4 -7.00 5.59 -11.51
C ILE A 4 -7.23 5.94 -12.98
N CYS A 5 -6.81 7.13 -13.41
CA CYS A 5 -6.89 7.58 -14.80
C CYS A 5 -5.51 7.73 -15.48
N GLY A 6 -4.41 7.66 -14.72
CA GLY A 6 -3.07 7.75 -15.29
C GLY A 6 -1.95 7.60 -14.27
N ILE A 7 -0.71 7.76 -14.76
CA ILE A 7 0.52 7.75 -13.96
C ILE A 7 1.24 9.06 -14.22
N ASN A 8 1.82 9.67 -13.19
CA ASN A 8 2.70 10.83 -13.33
C ASN A 8 4.16 10.35 -13.37
N PRO A 9 4.80 10.26 -14.56
CA PRO A 9 6.13 9.69 -14.71
C PRO A 9 7.22 10.50 -14.01
N ASP A 10 7.10 11.83 -13.98
CA ASP A 10 8.09 12.73 -13.38
C ASP A 10 8.18 12.58 -11.85
N LYS A 11 7.12 12.05 -11.24
CA LYS A 11 7.03 11.81 -9.80
C LYS A 11 7.40 10.38 -9.39
N ILE A 12 7.74 9.51 -10.34
CA ILE A 12 8.21 8.17 -10.05
C ILE A 12 9.60 8.25 -9.40
N LYS A 13 9.79 7.54 -8.28
CA LYS A 13 11.07 7.51 -7.56
C LYS A 13 11.49 6.08 -7.27
N ILE A 14 12.79 5.81 -7.31
CA ILE A 14 13.35 4.55 -6.85
C ILE A 14 13.97 4.79 -5.49
N PHE A 15 13.53 4.04 -4.48
CA PHE A 15 14.16 4.13 -3.16
C PHE A 15 15.52 3.43 -3.18
N LYS A 16 16.51 4.07 -2.57
CA LYS A 16 17.85 3.48 -2.36
C LYS A 16 17.79 2.45 -1.22
N SER A 17 17.34 1.25 -1.53
CA SER A 17 17.30 0.08 -0.64
C SER A 17 17.80 -1.14 -1.40
N ALA A 18 18.24 -2.18 -0.70
CA ALA A 18 18.78 -3.41 -1.30
C ALA A 18 17.83 -4.04 -2.34
N LYS A 19 16.52 -3.89 -2.15
CA LYS A 19 15.48 -4.42 -3.04
C LYS A 19 14.89 -3.39 -4.02
N LEU A 20 15.46 -2.18 -4.05
CA LEU A 20 15.16 -1.09 -4.98
C LEU A 20 13.67 -0.92 -5.30
N PRO A 21 12.81 -0.64 -4.30
CA PRO A 21 11.38 -0.53 -4.55
C PRO A 21 11.05 0.78 -5.29
N PHE A 22 10.02 0.72 -6.14
CA PHE A 22 9.58 1.83 -6.98
C PHE A 22 8.39 2.54 -6.33
N LEU A 23 8.47 3.85 -6.14
CA LEU A 23 7.33 4.70 -5.85
C LEU A 23 6.64 5.07 -7.17
N PHE A 24 5.42 4.61 -7.36
CA PHE A 24 4.51 5.08 -8.40
C PHE A 24 3.58 6.14 -7.82
N VAL A 25 3.34 7.19 -8.59
CA VAL A 25 2.34 8.21 -8.29
C VAL A 25 1.28 8.14 -9.38
N PHE A 26 0.12 7.62 -9.01
CA PHE A 26 -1.04 7.52 -9.88
C PHE A 26 -1.89 8.78 -9.79
N LYS A 27 -2.52 9.14 -10.90
CA LYS A 27 -3.53 10.20 -10.95
C LYS A 27 -4.91 9.55 -10.85
N THR A 28 -5.74 10.00 -9.92
CA THR A 28 -7.12 9.52 -9.79
C THR A 28 -8.05 10.28 -10.72
N THR A 29 -9.25 9.72 -10.96
CA THR A 29 -10.32 10.44 -11.68
C THR A 29 -10.81 11.70 -10.96
N THR A 30 -10.45 11.87 -9.68
CA THR A 30 -10.74 13.06 -8.86
C THR A 30 -9.63 14.10 -8.89
N ASP A 31 -8.61 13.92 -9.74
CA ASP A 31 -7.42 14.79 -9.83
C ASP A 31 -6.50 14.74 -8.59
N GLU A 32 -6.68 13.72 -7.73
CA GLU A 32 -5.82 13.50 -6.56
C GLU A 32 -4.63 12.59 -6.89
N GLU A 33 -3.56 12.73 -6.11
CA GLU A 33 -2.39 11.87 -6.22
C GLU A 33 -2.53 10.65 -5.33
N TYR A 34 -2.30 9.47 -5.92
CA TYR A 34 -2.35 8.20 -5.23
C TYR A 34 -0.98 7.54 -5.26
N HIS A 35 -0.31 7.57 -4.12
CA HIS A 35 1.04 7.04 -3.97
C HIS A 35 1.01 5.54 -3.75
N THR A 36 1.97 4.84 -4.35
CA THR A 36 2.05 3.39 -4.26
C THR A 36 3.49 2.95 -4.31
N ILE A 37 3.91 2.05 -3.42
CA ILE A 37 5.23 1.43 -3.51
C ILE A 37 5.09 0.05 -4.15
N PHE A 38 5.85 -0.20 -5.20
CA PHE A 38 5.95 -1.48 -5.88
C PHE A 38 7.28 -2.13 -5.53
N LYS A 39 7.23 -3.34 -4.96
CA LYS A 39 8.43 -4.14 -4.71
C LYS A 39 8.46 -5.31 -5.69
N ASN A 40 9.56 -5.41 -6.42
CA ASN A 40 9.81 -6.50 -7.36
C ASN A 40 10.67 -7.59 -6.68
N GLY A 41 10.27 -8.86 -6.78
CA GLY A 41 11.02 -9.98 -6.23
C GLY A 41 10.88 -10.19 -4.72
N ASP A 42 9.99 -9.43 -4.08
CA ASP A 42 9.61 -9.61 -2.68
C ASP A 42 8.31 -10.42 -2.57
N ASP A 43 8.34 -11.46 -1.75
CA ASP A 43 7.14 -12.17 -1.34
C ASP A 43 6.47 -11.42 -0.19
N LEU A 44 5.44 -10.65 -0.54
CA LEU A 44 4.74 -9.78 0.40
C LEU A 44 3.54 -10.44 1.08
N ARG A 45 3.37 -11.76 0.92
CA ARG A 45 2.24 -12.48 1.53
C ARG A 45 2.29 -12.44 3.05
N GLN A 46 3.49 -12.48 3.63
CA GLN A 46 3.66 -12.38 5.09
C GLN A 46 3.30 -10.99 5.60
N ASP A 47 3.82 -9.93 4.98
CA ASP A 47 3.48 -8.53 5.29
C ASP A 47 1.96 -8.28 5.12
N GLN A 48 1.38 -8.80 4.05
CA GLN A 48 -0.06 -8.68 3.78
C GLN A 48 -0.90 -9.35 4.88
N LEU A 49 -0.53 -10.55 5.33
CA LEU A 49 -1.22 -11.24 6.43
C LEU A 49 -1.11 -10.46 7.75
N ILE A 50 0.08 -9.95 8.08
CA ILE A 50 0.28 -9.18 9.30
C ILE A 50 -0.59 -7.91 9.29
N LEU A 51 -0.64 -7.19 8.17
CA LEU A 51 -1.48 -6.00 8.06
C LEU A 51 -2.97 -6.33 8.15
N GLN A 52 -3.40 -7.46 7.60
CA GLN A 52 -4.79 -7.92 7.77
C GLN A 52 -5.12 -8.19 9.25
N ILE A 53 -4.19 -8.78 10.01
CA ILE A 53 -4.35 -8.99 11.45
C ILE A 53 -4.42 -7.64 12.19
N ILE A 54 -3.55 -6.68 11.87
CA ILE A 54 -3.58 -5.33 12.47
C ILE A 54 -4.92 -4.64 12.17
N MET A 55 -5.42 -4.72 10.93
CA MET A 55 -6.73 -4.17 10.56
C MET A 55 -7.88 -4.85 11.29
N LEU A 56 -7.80 -6.17 11.53
CA LEU A 56 -8.78 -6.90 12.31
C LEU A 56 -8.76 -6.43 13.78
N MET A 57 -7.57 -6.29 14.37
CA MET A 57 -7.40 -5.80 15.73
C MET A 57 -7.93 -4.37 15.88
N ASP A 58 -7.62 -3.46 14.97
CA ASP A 58 -8.17 -2.09 14.97
C ASP A 58 -9.71 -2.10 14.95
N ARG A 59 -10.32 -2.97 14.14
CA ARG A 59 -11.78 -3.11 14.11
C ARG A 59 -12.36 -3.64 15.42
N ILE A 60 -11.68 -4.57 16.09
CA ILE A 60 -12.12 -5.11 17.39
C ILE A 60 -12.01 -4.02 18.46
N LEU A 61 -10.87 -3.33 18.54
CA LEU A 61 -10.64 -2.27 19.53
C LEU A 61 -11.62 -1.10 19.36
N ARG A 62 -11.93 -0.70 18.12
CA ARG A 62 -12.95 0.31 17.84
C ARG A 62 -14.34 -0.08 18.31
N LYS A 63 -14.71 -1.38 18.27
CA LYS A 63 -15.99 -1.85 18.81
C LYS A 63 -16.08 -1.69 20.32
N GLU A 64 -14.94 -1.77 21.01
CA GLU A 64 -14.81 -1.52 22.44
C GLU A 64 -14.56 -0.03 22.77
N ASN A 65 -14.76 0.88 21.81
CA ASN A 65 -14.49 2.32 21.92
C ASN A 65 -13.03 2.71 22.20
N ILE A 66 -12.08 1.83 21.86
CA ILE A 66 -10.64 2.11 21.96
C ILE A 66 -10.12 2.45 20.56
N ASP A 67 -9.90 3.74 20.28
CA ASP A 67 -9.31 4.20 19.03
C ASP A 67 -7.82 4.51 19.20
N LEU A 68 -6.97 3.56 18.80
CA LEU A 68 -5.52 3.70 18.83
C LEU A 68 -4.96 4.55 17.68
N LYS A 69 -5.81 5.13 16.82
CA LYS A 69 -5.42 5.97 15.67
C LYS A 69 -4.42 5.27 14.74
N LEU A 70 -4.56 3.95 14.59
CA LEU A 70 -3.74 3.17 13.66
C LEU A 70 -4.04 3.61 12.21
N THR A 71 -3.00 3.82 11.42
CA THR A 71 -3.08 4.10 9.98
C THR A 71 -2.57 2.89 9.19
N PRO A 72 -3.35 1.79 9.10
CA PRO A 72 -2.94 0.62 8.35
C PRO A 72 -2.86 0.97 6.86
N TYR A 73 -1.66 0.92 6.30
CA TYR A 73 -1.43 1.04 4.86
C TYR A 73 -1.89 -0.26 4.17
N LYS A 74 -2.40 -0.16 2.95
CA LYS A 74 -2.98 -1.32 2.26
C LYS A 74 -1.89 -2.02 1.46
N VAL A 75 -1.74 -3.33 1.63
CA VAL A 75 -0.83 -4.13 0.80
C VAL A 75 -1.64 -5.09 -0.05
N LEU A 76 -1.32 -5.12 -1.33
CA LEU A 76 -1.91 -5.97 -2.35
C LEU A 76 -0.78 -6.69 -3.10
N SER A 77 -0.56 -7.97 -2.82
CA SER A 77 0.29 -8.80 -3.69
C SER A 77 -0.38 -8.95 -5.06
N THR A 78 0.26 -8.47 -6.12
CA THR A 78 -0.23 -8.55 -7.50
C THR A 78 0.21 -9.84 -8.21
N SER A 79 1.12 -10.62 -7.63
CA SER A 79 1.55 -11.95 -8.09
C SER A 79 2.49 -12.63 -7.06
N LEU A 80 2.79 -13.93 -7.21
CA LEU A 80 3.73 -14.72 -6.38
C LEU A 80 5.14 -14.10 -6.20
N LYS A 81 5.50 -13.09 -7.00
CA LYS A 81 6.79 -12.35 -6.96
C LYS A 81 6.65 -10.83 -6.95
N TYR A 82 5.43 -10.29 -6.89
CA TYR A 82 5.19 -8.85 -7.02
C TYR A 82 4.08 -8.41 -6.06
N GLY A 83 4.26 -7.30 -5.35
CA GLY A 83 3.18 -6.68 -4.62
C GLY A 83 3.28 -5.17 -4.49
N LYS A 84 2.13 -4.59 -4.18
CA LYS A 84 1.75 -3.19 -4.23
C LYS A 84 1.42 -2.73 -2.81
N TYR A 85 2.05 -1.67 -2.32
CA TYR A 85 1.72 -0.98 -1.07
C TYR A 85 0.96 0.31 -1.42
N ASN A 86 -0.16 0.61 -0.79
CA ASN A 86 -0.86 1.90 -0.80
C ASN A 86 -0.78 2.57 0.56
#